data_AF-A0A2M8MBL5-F1
#
_entry.id   AF-A0A2M8MBL5-F1
#
_cell.length_a   1.000
_cell.length_b   1.000
_cell.length_c   1.000
_cell.angle_alpha   90.00
_cell.angle_beta   90.00
_cell.angle_gamma   90.00
#
_symmetry.space_group_name_H-M   'P 1'
#
loop_
_entity.id
_entity.type
_entity.pdbx_description
1 polymer ?
#
loop_
_entity_poly.entity_id
_entity_poly.type
_entity_poly.pdbx_seq_one_letter_code
_entity_poly.pdbx_strand_id
1 'polypeptide(L)'
;MKSWRSRVAAAAGIAAVVIPLAAGSASADEVDHWGYRQVGGWRDYRACEQDGLYYLSQGWQNFYCKWEAPYWNLWVLPYKDQPPTRG
;
A
#
# COMPACT_ATOMS: atom_id res chain seq x y z
N MET A 1 -23.70 -30.48 -55.72
CA MET A 1 -22.82 -29.39 -55.25
C MET A 1 -23.39 -28.87 -53.93
N LYS A 2 -22.81 -29.29 -52.81
CA LYS A 2 -21.90 -28.48 -51.98
C LYS A 2 -22.59 -27.32 -51.28
N SER A 3 -22.78 -27.47 -49.97
CA SER A 3 -22.62 -26.44 -48.93
C SER A 3 -23.04 -27.10 -47.60
N TRP A 4 -22.16 -27.89 -46.99
CA TRP A 4 -21.07 -27.47 -46.08
C TRP A 4 -21.60 -26.93 -44.75
N ARG A 5 -21.34 -27.75 -43.74
CA ARG A 5 -21.75 -27.67 -42.34
C ARG A 5 -21.14 -26.46 -41.62
N SER A 6 -21.82 -26.07 -40.55
CA SER A 6 -21.22 -25.54 -39.32
C SER A 6 -20.58 -24.15 -39.39
N ARG A 7 -21.34 -23.16 -38.95
CA ARG A 7 -20.79 -21.95 -38.31
C ARG A 7 -20.46 -22.31 -36.86
N VAL A 8 -19.25 -22.81 -36.62
CA VAL A 8 -18.67 -22.78 -35.27
C VAL A 8 -18.27 -21.33 -35.01
N ALA A 9 -19.11 -20.62 -34.27
CA ALA A 9 -18.76 -19.32 -33.72
C ALA A 9 -17.72 -19.57 -32.62
N ALA A 10 -16.45 -19.43 -32.95
CA ALA A 10 -15.40 -19.26 -31.95
C ALA A 10 -15.60 -17.88 -31.33
N ALA A 11 -16.36 -17.83 -30.23
CA ALA A 11 -16.31 -16.70 -29.31
C ALA A 11 -14.88 -16.68 -28.74
N ALA A 12 -14.04 -15.82 -29.29
CA ALA A 12 -12.78 -15.45 -28.67
C ALA A 12 -13.12 -14.79 -27.33
N GLY A 13 -13.19 -15.60 -26.28
CA GLY A 13 -13.20 -15.13 -24.91
C GLY A 13 -11.93 -14.34 -24.72
N ILE A 14 -12.06 -13.01 -24.73
CA ILE A 14 -11.00 -12.12 -24.32
C ILE A 14 -10.74 -12.51 -22.88
N ALA A 15 -9.66 -13.25 -22.65
CA ALA A 15 -9.14 -13.49 -21.33
C ALA A 15 -9.02 -12.11 -20.71
N ALA A 16 -9.88 -11.82 -19.73
CA ALA A 16 -9.72 -10.68 -18.87
C ALA A 16 -8.33 -10.86 -18.29
N VAL A 17 -7.36 -10.11 -18.84
CA VAL A 17 -6.05 -9.98 -18.26
C VAL A 17 -6.37 -9.42 -16.89
N VAL A 18 -6.32 -10.29 -15.89
CA VAL A 18 -6.23 -9.90 -14.50
C VAL A 18 -4.86 -9.23 -14.45
N ILE A 19 -4.83 -7.95 -14.83
CA ILE A 19 -3.71 -7.09 -14.48
C ILE A 19 -3.73 -7.22 -12.97
N PRO A 20 -2.73 -7.87 -12.34
CA PRO A 20 -2.53 -7.61 -10.96
C PRO A 20 -2.20 -6.13 -10.99
N LEU A 21 -3.18 -5.29 -10.64
CA LEU A 21 -2.85 -4.00 -10.09
C LEU A 21 -2.10 -4.36 -8.81
N ALA A 22 -0.81 -4.67 -8.97
CA ALA A 22 0.21 -4.19 -8.09
C ALA A 22 0.11 -2.66 -8.16
N ALA A 23 -0.98 -2.12 -7.61
CA ALA A 23 -0.92 -0.97 -6.75
C ALA A 23 -0.01 -1.37 -5.58
N GLY A 24 1.27 -1.60 -5.88
CA GLY A 24 2.32 -1.21 -4.98
C GLY A 24 2.19 0.29 -4.98
N SER A 25 1.38 0.78 -4.03
CA SER A 25 1.31 2.19 -3.71
C SER A 25 2.75 2.61 -3.54
N ALA A 26 3.29 3.33 -4.53
CA ALA A 26 4.41 4.19 -4.28
C ALA A 26 3.88 5.19 -3.26
N SER A 27 4.04 4.87 -1.97
CA SER A 27 3.78 5.78 -0.88
C SER A 27 4.71 6.95 -1.14
N ALA A 28 4.19 8.02 -1.73
CA ALA A 28 4.83 9.30 -1.67
C ALA A 28 5.10 9.57 -0.19
N ASP A 29 6.34 9.89 0.15
CA ASP A 29 6.79 10.26 1.49
C ASP A 29 6.09 11.58 1.83
N GLU A 30 4.79 11.51 2.13
CA GLU A 30 3.97 12.66 2.48
C GLU A 30 4.38 13.08 3.87
N VAL A 31 4.80 14.34 4.00
CA VAL A 31 5.18 14.93 5.28
C VAL A 31 4.10 15.92 5.70
N ASP A 32 3.49 15.69 6.85
CA ASP A 32 2.48 16.62 7.38
C ASP A 32 3.13 17.90 7.95
N HIS A 33 2.30 18.88 8.29
CA HIS A 33 2.76 20.15 8.86
C HIS A 33 3.40 20.02 10.25
N TRP A 34 3.24 18.87 10.92
CA TRP A 34 3.90 18.54 12.19
C TRP A 34 5.20 17.76 12.00
N GLY A 35 5.55 17.40 10.75
CA GLY A 35 6.76 16.65 10.41
C GLY A 35 6.61 15.13 10.44
N TYR A 36 5.39 14.60 10.57
CA TYR A 36 5.16 13.15 10.45
C TYR A 36 5.24 12.73 8.99
N ARG A 37 5.83 11.57 8.75
CA ARG A 37 5.96 10.95 7.43
C ARG A 37 4.97 9.81 7.28
N GLN A 38 4.22 9.78 6.20
CA GLN A 38 3.41 8.63 5.87
C GLN A 38 4.30 7.50 5.35
N VAL A 39 4.29 6.35 6.03
CA VAL A 39 5.15 5.20 5.68
C VAL A 39 4.37 4.01 5.14
N GLY A 40 3.06 3.96 5.35
CA GLY A 40 2.24 2.87 4.82
C GLY A 40 0.74 3.06 5.02
N GLY A 41 -0.02 2.08 4.54
CA GLY A 41 -1.47 1.99 4.70
C GLY A 41 -1.93 0.55 4.91
N TRP A 42 -2.78 0.32 5.91
CA TRP A 42 -3.31 -0.99 6.29
C TRP A 42 -4.82 -1.01 6.18
N ARG A 43 -5.39 -2.18 5.89
CA ARG A 43 -6.84 -2.38 5.94
C ARG A 43 -7.39 -2.42 7.36
N ASP A 44 -6.53 -2.72 8.33
CA ASP A 44 -6.89 -2.97 9.71
C ASP A 44 -6.11 -2.04 10.64
N TYR A 45 -6.80 -1.46 11.62
CA TYR A 45 -6.22 -0.52 12.58
C TYR A 45 -5.12 -1.16 13.43
N ARG A 46 -5.32 -2.42 13.86
CA ARG A 46 -4.35 -3.14 14.70
C ARG A 46 -3.06 -3.41 13.92
N ALA A 47 -3.16 -3.71 12.63
CA ALA A 47 -1.98 -3.88 11.78
C ALA A 47 -1.19 -2.57 11.63
N CYS A 48 -1.88 -1.43 11.51
CA CYS A 48 -1.24 -0.11 11.52
C CYS A 48 -0.55 0.19 12.87
N GLU A 49 -1.21 -0.11 13.99
CA GLU A 49 -0.65 0.11 15.33
C GLU A 49 0.58 -0.77 15.59
N GLN A 50 0.53 -2.05 15.20
CA GLN A 50 1.65 -2.98 15.34
C GLN A 50 2.88 -2.49 14.57
N ASP A 51 2.70 -1.99 13.35
CA ASP A 51 3.81 -1.46 12.58
C ASP A 51 4.32 -0.14 13.17
N GLY A 52 3.43 0.73 13.65
CA GLY A 52 3.81 1.93 14.40
C GLY A 52 4.66 1.65 15.64
N LEU A 53 4.30 0.63 16.42
CA LEU A 53 5.08 0.16 17.56
C LEU A 53 6.45 -0.38 17.12
N TYR A 54 6.52 -1.04 15.96
CA TYR A 54 7.80 -1.43 15.37
C TYR A 54 8.66 -0.19 15.07
N TYR A 55 8.11 0.87 14.45
CA TYR A 55 8.86 2.11 14.22
C TYR A 55 9.36 2.76 15.52
N LEU A 56 8.54 2.79 16.58
CA LEU A 56 9.03 3.25 17.90
C LEU A 56 10.21 2.43 18.40
N SER A 57 10.16 1.10 18.22
CA SER A 57 11.27 0.22 18.60
C SER A 57 12.55 0.47 17.78
N GLN A 58 12.42 0.98 16.54
CA GLN A 58 13.52 1.38 15.67
C GLN A 58 14.06 2.79 15.98
N GLY A 59 13.59 3.42 17.05
CA GLY A 59 14.08 4.72 17.49
C GLY A 59 13.36 5.92 16.88
N TRP A 60 12.16 5.74 16.33
CA TRP A 60 11.29 6.86 15.95
C TRP A 60 10.64 7.49 17.18
N GLN A 61 10.27 8.77 17.09
CA GLN A 61 9.79 9.54 18.24
C GLN A 61 8.34 9.25 18.60
N ASN A 62 7.49 9.18 17.58
CA ASN A 62 6.06 8.97 17.76
C ASN A 62 5.44 8.35 16.51
N PHE A 63 4.24 7.81 16.63
CA PHE A 63 3.42 7.41 15.49
C PHE A 63 1.94 7.69 15.74
N TYR A 64 1.17 7.75 14.66
CA TYR A 64 -0.29 7.66 14.73
C TYR A 64 -0.86 6.95 13.50
N CYS A 65 -2.07 6.39 13.68
CA CYS A 65 -2.85 5.78 12.61
C CYS A 65 -4.04 6.67 12.27
N LYS A 66 -4.16 7.10 11.01
CA LYS A 66 -5.24 7.96 10.52
C LYS A 66 -6.07 7.22 9.49
N TRP A 67 -7.38 7.22 9.66
CA TRP A 67 -8.28 6.63 8.66
C TRP A 67 -8.41 7.56 7.46
N GLU A 68 -7.94 7.09 6.32
CA GLU A 68 -8.07 7.75 5.02
C GLU A 68 -8.55 6.68 4.05
N ALA A 69 -9.89 6.64 3.89
CA ALA A 69 -10.57 5.53 3.23
C ALA A 69 -9.92 5.17 1.88
N PRO A 70 -9.67 3.88 1.60
CA PRO A 70 -10.13 2.72 2.37
C PRO A 70 -9.09 2.15 3.36
N TYR A 71 -8.09 2.94 3.79
CA TYR A 71 -6.97 2.45 4.60
C TYR A 71 -6.75 3.25 5.89
N TRP A 72 -6.16 2.60 6.88
CA TRP A 72 -5.49 3.24 8.03
C TRP A 72 -4.07 3.55 7.61
N ASN A 73 -3.74 4.82 7.47
CA ASN A 73 -2.39 5.27 7.11
C ASN A 73 -1.55 5.48 8.38
N LEU A 74 -0.33 4.93 8.37
CA LEU A 74 0.64 5.10 9.46
C LEU A 74 1.50 6.31 9.17
N TRP A 75 1.55 7.18 10.16
CA TRP A 75 2.34 8.39 10.17
C TRP A 75 3.36 8.28 11.30
N VAL A 76 4.64 8.46 10.99
CA VAL A 76 5.74 8.33 11.96
C VAL A 76 6.54 9.63 12.04
N LEU A 77 6.90 10.02 13.26
CA LEU A 77 7.70 11.21 13.52
C LEU A 77 9.15 10.79 13.71
N PRO A 78 10.07 11.16 12.80
CA PRO A 78 11.48 10.88 12.98
C PRO A 78 12.03 11.70 14.16
N TYR A 79 13.00 11.17 14.89
CA TYR A 79 13.75 11.99 15.83
C TYR A 79 14.51 13.08 15.07
N LYS A 80 14.27 14.34 15.44
CA LYS A 80 14.87 15.52 14.81
C LYS A 80 16.41 15.54 14.86
N ASP A 81 17.02 14.80 15.79
CA ASP A 81 18.45 14.90 16.12
C ASP A 81 19.20 13.55 16.18
N GLN A 82 18.67 12.45 15.61
CA GLN A 82 19.37 11.17 15.67
C GLN A 82 20.50 11.09 14.61
N PRO A 83 21.80 11.02 15.00
CA PRO A 83 22.84 10.57 14.09
C PRO A 83 22.56 9.09 13.72
N PRO A 84 23.01 8.63 12.53
CA PRO A 84 22.70 7.29 12.04
C PRO A 84 23.13 6.24 13.07
N THR A 85 22.17 5.45 13.55
CA THR A 85 22.43 4.32 14.44
C THR A 85 23.23 3.27 13.67
N ARG A 86 24.56 3.30 13.83
CA ARG A 86 25.40 2.11 13.68
C ARG A 86 25.38 1.37 15.01
N GLY A 87 24.76 0.20 15.02
CA GLY A 87 24.86 -0.82 16.07
C GLY A 87 24.83 -2.18 15.39
#